data_AF-A0A965ALZ3-F1
#
_entry.id   AF-A0A965ALZ3-F1
#
_cell.length_a   1.000
_cell.length_b   1.000
_cell.length_c   1.000
_cell.angle_alpha   90.00
_cell.angle_beta   90.00
_cell.angle_gamma   90.00
#
_symmetry.space_group_name_H-M   'P 1'
#
loop_
_entity.id
_entity.type
_entity.pdbx_description
1 polymer ?
#
loop_
_entity_poly.entity_id
_entity_poly.type
_entity_poly.pdbx_seq_one_letter_code
_entity_poly.pdbx_strand_id
1 'polypeptide(L)'
;MANTIFVAGSNGMVGSAIVRRLKMDGVRNIVAPTRKELDLTNQQAVNDFFKQHQFREVYLAAARVGGIHANNTYPAEFIYQNLMMQANVIEAGGAGTAPMIWSGGMAWIADFPDPSNFYGPILGCAGAGEGGWNWSKFCDESLDAMAVEADSISDPARSDERLKLWSDVYMGVMEKAPWVPVFNEERYTMKSERMAGDDALYVDPVSIPVNYDYVWVKQ
;
A
#
# COMPACT_ATOMS: atom_id res chain seq x y z
N MET A 1 15.05 -11.00 18.67
CA MET A 1 14.23 -10.36 17.63
C MET A 1 12.89 -11.07 17.56
N ALA A 2 11.81 -10.35 17.24
CA ALA A 2 10.50 -10.96 17.01
C ALA A 2 10.63 -12.05 15.92
N ASN A 3 10.07 -13.24 16.18
CA ASN A 3 10.10 -14.37 15.23
C ASN A 3 8.69 -14.84 14.85
N THR A 4 7.66 -14.10 15.29
CA THR A 4 6.26 -14.48 15.13
C THR A 4 5.67 -13.77 13.93
N ILE A 5 5.02 -14.49 13.03
CA ILE A 5 4.30 -13.90 11.90
C ILE A 5 2.80 -13.94 12.19
N PHE A 6 2.12 -12.81 12.08
CA PHE A 6 0.66 -12.75 12.17
C PHE A 6 0.06 -12.88 10.78
N VAL A 7 -0.90 -13.80 10.60
CA VAL A 7 -1.70 -13.92 9.36
C VAL A 7 -3.18 -13.75 9.69
N ALA A 8 -3.73 -12.58 9.39
CA ALA A 8 -5.15 -12.30 9.49
C ALA A 8 -5.89 -12.92 8.29
N GLY A 9 -6.98 -13.66 8.53
CA GLY A 9 -7.75 -14.30 7.46
C GLY A 9 -7.18 -15.64 7.00
N SER A 10 -6.44 -16.35 7.87
CA SER A 10 -5.80 -17.64 7.60
C SER A 10 -6.73 -18.75 7.08
N ASN A 11 -8.03 -18.69 7.37
CA ASN A 11 -9.03 -19.63 6.88
C ASN A 11 -9.56 -19.30 5.46
N GLY A 12 -9.23 -18.13 4.92
CA GLY A 12 -9.60 -17.72 3.57
C GLY A 12 -8.69 -18.33 2.50
N MET A 13 -9.06 -18.16 1.24
CA MET A 13 -8.28 -18.68 0.09
C MET A 13 -6.83 -18.15 0.10
N VAL A 14 -6.66 -16.82 0.20
CA VAL A 14 -5.34 -16.17 0.20
C VAL A 14 -4.58 -16.48 1.49
N GLY A 15 -5.19 -16.26 2.65
CA GLY A 15 -4.55 -16.48 3.94
C GLY A 15 -4.08 -17.93 4.15
N SER A 16 -4.86 -18.92 3.72
CA SER A 16 -4.46 -20.34 3.83
C SER A 16 -3.29 -20.69 2.92
N ALA A 17 -3.21 -20.08 1.73
CA ALA A 17 -2.06 -20.22 0.84
C ALA A 17 -0.79 -19.58 1.43
N ILE A 18 -0.90 -18.40 2.03
CA ILE A 18 0.20 -17.73 2.76
C ILE A 18 0.70 -18.63 3.89
N VAL A 19 -0.19 -19.11 4.77
CA VAL A 19 0.19 -20.00 5.88
C VAL A 19 0.86 -21.27 5.38
N ARG A 20 0.35 -21.87 4.30
CA ARG A 20 0.96 -23.06 3.69
C ARG A 20 2.37 -22.77 3.18
N ARG A 21 2.57 -21.64 2.50
CA ARG A 21 3.88 -21.23 1.98
C ARG A 21 4.88 -20.96 3.11
N LEU A 22 4.50 -20.17 4.12
CA LEU A 22 5.34 -19.87 5.28
C LEU A 22 5.82 -21.15 5.99
N LYS A 23 4.94 -22.15 6.13
CA LYS A 23 5.30 -23.46 6.69
C LYS A 23 6.30 -24.22 5.82
N MET A 24 6.13 -24.19 4.48
CA MET A 24 7.09 -24.79 3.54
C MET A 24 8.47 -24.13 3.62
N ASP A 25 8.49 -22.82 3.87
CA ASP A 25 9.72 -22.04 4.06
C ASP A 25 10.32 -22.19 5.49
N GLY A 26 9.75 -23.07 6.32
CA GLY A 26 10.30 -23.43 7.63
C GLY A 26 9.90 -22.49 8.78
N VAL A 27 8.97 -21.56 8.56
CA VAL A 27 8.46 -20.68 9.62
C VAL A 27 7.65 -21.49 10.63
N ARG A 28 8.06 -21.44 11.91
CA ARG A 28 7.44 -22.21 13.00
C ARG A 28 6.41 -21.42 13.80
N ASN A 29 6.64 -20.13 14.00
CA ASN A 29 5.82 -19.30 14.87
C ASN A 29 4.84 -18.46 14.04
N ILE A 30 3.72 -19.08 13.66
CA ILE A 30 2.64 -18.41 12.92
C ILE A 30 1.45 -18.25 13.86
N VAL A 31 1.05 -17.01 14.11
CA VAL A 31 -0.17 -16.67 14.84
C VAL A 31 -1.25 -16.38 13.80
N ALA A 32 -2.33 -17.15 13.84
CA ALA A 32 -3.35 -17.15 12.79
C ALA A 32 -4.76 -17.33 13.39
N PRO A 33 -5.21 -16.42 14.28
CA PRO A 33 -6.46 -16.55 15.02
C PRO A 33 -7.66 -16.63 14.07
N THR A 34 -8.61 -17.45 14.47
CA THR A 34 -9.96 -17.48 13.91
C THR A 34 -10.73 -16.23 14.32
N ARG A 35 -11.82 -15.93 13.61
CA ARG A 35 -12.73 -14.82 13.97
C ARG A 35 -13.29 -14.91 15.39
N LYS A 36 -13.38 -16.12 15.95
CA LYS A 36 -13.85 -16.33 17.34
C LYS A 36 -12.79 -15.96 18.38
N GLU A 37 -11.53 -16.10 18.02
CA GLU A 37 -10.39 -15.77 18.90
C GLU A 37 -10.02 -14.29 18.79
N LEU A 38 -10.19 -13.69 17.62
CA LEU A 38 -9.96 -12.27 17.39
C LEU A 38 -10.99 -11.72 16.38
N ASP A 39 -11.91 -10.88 16.87
CA ASP A 39 -12.79 -10.11 16.00
C ASP A 39 -12.08 -8.85 15.51
N LEU A 40 -11.61 -8.91 14.27
CA LEU A 40 -10.91 -7.81 13.61
C LEU A 40 -11.77 -6.55 13.42
N THR A 41 -13.10 -6.64 13.56
CA THR A 41 -13.99 -5.46 13.51
C THR A 41 -14.00 -4.66 14.83
N ASN A 42 -13.47 -5.24 15.91
CA ASN A 42 -13.36 -4.59 17.22
C ASN A 42 -11.96 -3.98 17.41
N GLN A 43 -11.88 -2.65 17.36
CA GLN A 43 -10.62 -1.91 17.47
C GLN A 43 -9.87 -2.21 18.77
N GLN A 44 -10.58 -2.27 19.90
CA GLN A 44 -9.96 -2.52 21.20
C GLN A 44 -9.34 -3.93 21.26
N ALA A 45 -10.06 -4.94 20.76
CA ALA A 45 -9.57 -6.32 20.71
C ALA A 45 -8.31 -6.43 19.84
N VAL A 46 -8.28 -5.76 18.69
CA VAL A 46 -7.10 -5.71 17.82
C VAL A 46 -5.93 -5.01 18.52
N ASN A 47 -6.16 -3.85 19.12
CA ASN A 47 -5.12 -3.11 19.84
C ASN A 47 -4.52 -3.93 20.99
N ASP A 48 -5.35 -4.60 21.78
CA ASP A 48 -4.88 -5.44 22.89
C ASP A 48 -4.12 -6.66 22.38
N PHE A 49 -4.57 -7.25 21.27
CA PHE A 49 -3.86 -8.35 20.62
C PHE A 49 -2.46 -7.94 20.14
N PHE A 50 -2.33 -6.77 19.51
CA PHE A 50 -1.03 -6.23 19.09
C PHE A 50 -0.13 -5.84 20.26
N LYS A 51 -0.68 -5.34 21.38
CA LYS A 51 0.12 -5.08 22.60
C LYS A 51 0.67 -6.35 23.25
N GLN A 52 -0.06 -7.45 23.15
CA GLN A 52 0.34 -8.74 23.74
C GLN A 52 1.39 -9.49 22.91
N HIS A 53 1.59 -9.09 21.65
CA HIS A 53 2.48 -9.78 20.73
C HIS A 53 3.55 -8.84 20.19
N GLN A 54 4.69 -9.41 19.80
CA GLN A 54 5.71 -8.72 19.02
C GLN A 54 5.85 -9.49 17.72
N PHE A 55 5.29 -8.94 16.65
CA PHE A 55 5.29 -9.56 15.34
C PHE A 55 6.54 -9.17 14.56
N ARG A 56 7.10 -10.13 13.83
CA ARG A 56 8.13 -9.91 12.82
C ARG A 56 7.53 -9.37 11.53
N GLU A 57 6.36 -9.87 11.16
CA GLU A 57 5.65 -9.56 9.92
C GLU A 57 4.14 -9.73 10.17
N VAL A 58 3.33 -8.91 9.50
CA VAL A 58 1.87 -8.99 9.52
C VAL A 58 1.34 -9.16 8.09
N TYR A 59 0.59 -10.23 7.85
CA TYR A 59 -0.13 -10.46 6.59
C TYR A 59 -1.62 -10.24 6.80
N LEU A 60 -2.15 -9.17 6.20
CA LEU A 60 -3.57 -8.84 6.24
C LEU A 60 -4.29 -9.38 4.99
N ALA A 61 -4.82 -10.60 5.11
CA ALA A 61 -5.61 -11.28 4.07
C ALA A 61 -7.07 -11.53 4.50
N ALA A 62 -7.52 -10.88 5.57
CA ALA A 62 -8.87 -11.02 6.09
C ALA A 62 -9.90 -10.25 5.25
N ALA A 63 -10.94 -10.95 4.83
CA ALA A 63 -12.11 -10.35 4.19
C ALA A 63 -13.35 -11.21 4.48
N ARG A 64 -14.51 -10.56 4.59
CA ARG A 64 -15.81 -11.20 4.50
C ARG A 64 -16.16 -11.39 3.02
N VAL A 65 -16.42 -12.64 2.67
CA VAL A 65 -16.77 -13.09 1.31
C VAL A 65 -18.03 -13.93 1.35
N GLY A 66 -18.84 -13.91 0.29
CA GLY A 66 -20.12 -14.63 0.25
C GLY A 66 -20.65 -14.91 -1.16
N GLY A 67 -19.84 -14.69 -2.20
CA GLY A 67 -20.26 -14.81 -3.60
C GLY A 67 -21.18 -13.67 -4.06
N ILE A 68 -21.52 -13.69 -5.36
CA ILE A 68 -22.28 -12.62 -6.02
C ILE A 68 -23.63 -12.36 -5.32
N HIS A 69 -24.35 -13.42 -4.97
CA HIS A 69 -25.65 -13.29 -4.32
C HIS A 69 -25.55 -12.59 -2.96
N ALA A 70 -24.69 -13.06 -2.05
CA ALA A 70 -24.56 -12.44 -0.73
C ALA A 70 -23.98 -11.02 -0.78
N ASN A 71 -23.06 -10.74 -1.72
CA ASN A 71 -22.55 -9.39 -1.95
C ASN A 71 -23.67 -8.43 -2.39
N ASN A 72 -24.61 -8.91 -3.21
CA ASN A 72 -25.76 -8.12 -3.65
C ASN A 72 -26.83 -7.96 -2.56
N THR A 73 -26.97 -8.95 -1.67
CA THR A 73 -27.94 -8.91 -0.57
C THR A 73 -27.48 -8.01 0.59
N TYR A 74 -26.17 -8.01 0.90
CA TYR A 74 -25.62 -7.29 2.06
C TYR A 74 -24.43 -6.37 1.71
N PRO A 75 -24.52 -5.52 0.66
CA PRO A 75 -23.37 -4.78 0.16
C PRO A 75 -22.77 -3.84 1.22
N ALA A 76 -23.63 -3.12 1.95
CA ALA A 76 -23.21 -2.20 3.01
C ALA A 76 -22.55 -2.90 4.19
N GLU A 77 -23.04 -4.07 4.59
CA GLU A 77 -22.47 -4.83 5.71
C GLU A 77 -21.10 -5.42 5.34
N PHE A 78 -20.95 -5.92 4.11
CA PHE A 78 -19.70 -6.49 3.63
C PHE A 78 -18.62 -5.42 3.53
N ILE A 79 -18.93 -4.28 2.90
CA ILE A 79 -17.96 -3.18 2.80
C ILE A 79 -17.61 -2.64 4.18
N TYR A 80 -18.60 -2.41 5.04
CA TYR A 80 -18.36 -1.93 6.40
C TYR A 80 -17.43 -2.86 7.18
N GLN A 81 -17.72 -4.17 7.22
CA GLN A 81 -16.88 -5.10 7.96
C GLN A 81 -15.48 -5.21 7.36
N ASN A 82 -15.35 -5.23 6.03
CA ASN A 82 -14.04 -5.28 5.39
C ASN A 82 -13.21 -4.02 5.68
N LEU A 83 -13.83 -2.84 5.62
CA LEU A 83 -13.18 -1.58 5.98
C LEU A 83 -12.77 -1.55 7.46
N MET A 84 -13.66 -1.96 8.38
CA MET A 84 -13.34 -1.98 9.81
C MET A 84 -12.21 -2.95 10.14
N MET A 85 -12.22 -4.15 9.57
CA MET A 85 -11.13 -5.12 9.75
C MET A 85 -9.81 -4.56 9.22
N GLN A 86 -9.82 -3.92 8.05
CA GLN A 86 -8.63 -3.32 7.47
C GLN A 86 -8.12 -2.16 8.31
N ALA A 87 -8.96 -1.16 8.59
CA ALA A 87 -8.58 0.02 9.37
C ALA A 87 -7.99 -0.35 10.74
N ASN A 88 -8.61 -1.28 11.48
CA ASN A 88 -8.13 -1.68 12.79
C ASN A 88 -6.76 -2.37 12.74
N VAL A 89 -6.53 -3.28 11.79
CA VAL A 89 -5.24 -3.98 11.66
C VAL A 89 -4.16 -3.04 11.10
N ILE A 90 -4.52 -2.20 10.14
CA ILE A 90 -3.63 -1.20 9.54
C ILE A 90 -3.14 -0.23 10.61
N GLU A 91 -4.03 0.30 11.43
CA GLU A 91 -3.65 1.22 12.50
C GLU A 91 -2.78 0.53 13.55
N ALA A 92 -3.22 -0.62 14.08
CA ALA A 92 -2.47 -1.33 15.12
C ALA A 92 -1.12 -1.87 14.63
N GLY A 93 -1.03 -2.29 13.37
CA GLY A 93 0.19 -2.80 12.75
C GLY A 93 1.13 -1.68 12.29
N GLY A 94 0.59 -0.62 11.68
CA GLY A 94 1.35 0.53 11.17
C GLY A 94 1.92 1.43 12.25
N ALA A 95 1.23 1.55 13.39
CA ALA A 95 1.79 2.14 14.62
C ALA A 95 2.82 1.21 15.31
N GLY A 96 2.91 -0.05 14.88
CA GLY A 96 3.90 -1.02 15.36
C GLY A 96 5.21 -0.99 14.57
N THR A 97 6.13 -1.87 14.95
CA THR A 97 7.45 -2.02 14.29
C THR A 97 7.48 -3.10 13.21
N ALA A 98 6.39 -3.85 13.06
CA ALA A 98 6.35 -5.00 12.15
C ALA A 98 6.01 -4.55 10.71
N PRO A 99 6.80 -4.93 9.69
CA PRO A 99 6.39 -4.79 8.29
C PRO A 99 5.02 -5.42 8.04
N MET A 100 4.18 -4.73 7.27
CA MET A 100 2.83 -5.19 6.93
C MET A 100 2.67 -5.43 5.44
N ILE A 101 2.15 -6.60 5.09
CA ILE A 101 1.75 -6.98 3.74
C ILE A 101 0.23 -7.04 3.70
N TRP A 102 -0.37 -6.17 2.89
CA TRP A 102 -1.82 -6.01 2.78
C TRP A 102 -2.28 -6.17 1.33
N SER A 103 -3.30 -7.00 1.12
CA SER A 103 -3.82 -7.31 -0.23
C SER A 103 -5.02 -6.46 -0.66
N GLY A 104 -5.33 -5.35 0.04
CA GLY A 104 -6.46 -4.47 -0.27
C GLY A 104 -6.12 -3.25 -1.12
N GLY A 105 -4.90 -3.19 -1.67
CA GLY A 105 -4.44 -2.16 -2.59
C GLY A 105 -3.97 -0.90 -1.88
N MET A 106 -2.67 -0.78 -1.64
CA MET A 106 -2.04 0.54 -1.53
C MET A 106 -1.81 1.03 -2.95
N ALA A 107 -2.39 2.17 -3.29
CA ALA A 107 -2.08 2.88 -4.52
C ALA A 107 -1.30 4.14 -4.14
N TRP A 108 -0.27 4.45 -4.91
CA TRP A 108 0.39 5.74 -4.85
C TRP A 108 0.06 6.50 -6.11
N ILE A 109 -0.37 7.75 -5.94
CA ILE A 109 -0.61 8.68 -7.02
C ILE A 109 0.44 9.75 -6.85
N ALA A 110 1.29 9.93 -7.86
CA ALA A 110 2.40 10.84 -7.70
C ALA A 110 1.92 12.29 -7.54
N ASP A 111 2.35 12.97 -6.47
CA ASP A 111 1.98 14.38 -6.21
C ASP A 111 2.72 15.35 -7.14
N PHE A 112 3.88 14.92 -7.66
CA PHE A 112 4.66 15.63 -8.65
C PHE A 112 5.40 14.62 -9.55
N PRO A 113 5.70 14.97 -10.82
CA PRO A 113 6.14 14.02 -11.84
C PRO A 113 7.65 13.72 -11.71
N ASP A 114 8.06 13.19 -10.57
CA ASP A 114 9.44 12.85 -10.29
C ASP A 114 9.56 11.48 -9.59
N PRO A 115 10.55 10.63 -9.94
CA PRO A 115 10.72 9.34 -9.30
C PRO A 115 10.90 9.40 -7.77
N SER A 116 11.46 10.50 -7.25
CA SER A 116 11.62 10.73 -5.81
C SER A 116 10.30 10.77 -5.05
N ASN A 117 9.23 11.30 -5.67
CA ASN A 117 7.91 11.35 -5.07
C ASN A 117 7.35 9.96 -4.78
N PHE A 118 7.73 8.98 -5.60
CA PHE A 118 7.35 7.60 -5.39
C PHE A 118 8.32 6.89 -4.46
N TYR A 119 9.63 7.02 -4.66
CA TYR A 119 10.58 6.27 -3.83
C TYR A 119 10.60 6.76 -2.38
N GLY A 120 10.83 8.05 -2.15
CA GLY A 120 11.11 8.59 -0.81
C GLY A 120 10.01 8.29 0.23
N PRO A 121 8.74 8.63 -0.04
CA PRO A 121 7.65 8.45 0.91
C PRO A 121 7.30 6.98 1.23
N ILE A 122 7.32 6.10 0.23
CA ILE A 122 6.76 4.74 0.37
C ILE A 122 7.80 3.61 0.32
N LEU A 123 9.04 3.88 -0.10
CA LEU A 123 10.10 2.87 -0.27
C LEU A 123 11.47 3.31 0.27
N GLY A 124 11.67 4.61 0.54
CA GLY A 124 12.88 5.15 1.16
C GLY A 124 12.91 4.95 2.67
N CYS A 125 14.09 5.09 3.26
CA CYS A 125 14.30 4.90 4.69
C CYS A 125 13.56 5.96 5.53
N ALA A 126 13.50 7.21 5.05
CA ALA A 126 12.75 8.28 5.73
C ALA A 126 11.25 7.96 5.87
N GLY A 127 10.66 7.32 4.84
CA GLY A 127 9.27 6.87 4.87
C GLY A 127 9.02 5.71 5.84
N ALA A 128 10.04 4.96 6.25
CA ALA A 128 9.90 3.80 7.13
C ALA A 128 9.73 4.18 8.61
N GLY A 129 9.98 5.44 8.96
CA GLY A 129 9.80 5.98 10.30
C GLY A 129 8.36 5.91 10.83
N GLU A 130 8.19 6.27 12.10
CA GLU A 130 6.88 6.41 12.72
C GLU A 130 6.06 7.50 12.00
N GLY A 131 4.81 7.18 11.65
CA GLY A 131 3.94 8.08 10.86
C GLY A 131 4.29 8.21 9.37
N GLY A 132 5.33 7.51 8.89
CA GLY A 132 5.71 7.51 7.48
C GLY A 132 4.86 6.57 6.61
N TRP A 133 4.87 6.83 5.29
CA TRP A 133 4.06 6.11 4.30
C TRP A 133 4.73 4.83 3.75
N ASN A 134 5.91 4.45 4.22
CA ASN A 134 6.52 3.16 3.87
C ASN A 134 5.98 2.08 4.82
N TRP A 135 4.85 1.51 4.43
CA TRP A 135 4.13 0.47 5.17
C TRP A 135 4.87 -0.88 5.21
N SER A 136 5.77 -1.10 4.25
CA SER A 136 6.63 -2.28 4.25
C SER A 136 7.75 -2.19 5.30
N LYS A 137 7.95 -1.01 5.91
CA LYS A 137 9.08 -0.72 6.82
C LYS A 137 10.43 -1.09 6.21
N PHE A 138 10.51 -1.12 4.89
CA PHE A 138 11.71 -1.40 4.12
C PHE A 138 12.68 -0.23 4.26
N CYS A 139 13.94 -0.52 4.56
CA CYS A 139 15.01 0.46 4.52
C CYS A 139 16.28 -0.26 4.06
N ASP A 140 16.83 0.21 2.94
CA ASP A 140 18.10 -0.22 2.41
C ASP A 140 18.97 1.02 2.22
N GLU A 141 19.92 1.24 3.12
CA GLU A 141 20.78 2.42 3.14
C GLU A 141 21.56 2.60 1.84
N SER A 142 21.86 1.52 1.11
CA SER A 142 22.58 1.59 -0.16
C SER A 142 21.68 2.13 -1.28
N LEU A 143 20.42 1.68 -1.34
CA LEU A 143 19.44 2.23 -2.28
C LEU A 143 19.08 3.67 -1.94
N ASP A 144 18.98 4.00 -0.65
CA ASP A 144 18.67 5.35 -0.18
C ASP A 144 19.80 6.33 -0.55
N ALA A 145 21.07 5.91 -0.41
CA ALA A 145 22.22 6.70 -0.86
C ALA A 145 22.22 6.92 -2.39
N MET A 146 21.89 5.90 -3.18
CA MET A 146 21.75 6.04 -4.64
C MET A 146 20.59 6.96 -5.03
N ALA A 147 19.48 6.91 -4.31
CA ALA A 147 18.35 7.81 -4.53
C ALA A 147 18.73 9.27 -4.23
N VAL A 148 19.47 9.53 -3.15
CA VAL A 148 20.02 10.85 -2.82
C VAL A 148 20.97 11.35 -3.92
N GLU A 149 21.82 10.48 -4.45
CA GLU A 149 22.70 10.82 -5.58
C GLU A 149 21.87 11.21 -6.82
N ALA A 150 20.87 10.41 -7.19
CA ALA A 150 20.00 10.69 -8.33
C ALA A 150 19.26 12.03 -8.18
N ASP A 151 18.76 12.35 -6.98
CA ASP A 151 18.08 13.62 -6.71
C ASP A 151 19.01 14.82 -6.65
N SER A 152 20.30 14.60 -6.36
CA SER A 152 21.30 15.68 -6.39
C SER A 152 21.65 16.14 -7.82
N ILE A 153 21.30 15.36 -8.85
CA ILE A 153 21.52 15.71 -10.25
C ILE A 153 20.42 16.67 -10.71
N SER A 154 20.65 17.97 -10.50
CA SER A 154 19.71 19.03 -10.90
C SER A 154 19.96 19.59 -12.30
N ASP A 155 21.10 19.27 -12.94
CA ASP A 155 21.44 19.76 -14.28
C ASP A 155 20.61 19.02 -15.35
N PRO A 156 19.75 19.73 -16.12
CA PRO A 156 18.94 19.11 -17.17
C PRO A 156 19.77 18.41 -18.25
N ALA A 157 21.02 18.82 -18.49
CA ALA A 157 21.90 18.16 -19.45
C ALA A 157 22.31 16.74 -19.02
N ARG A 158 22.08 16.38 -17.75
CA ARG A 158 22.40 15.08 -17.15
C ARG A 158 21.14 14.27 -16.85
N SER A 159 20.01 14.57 -17.50
CA SER A 159 18.74 13.86 -17.28
C SER A 159 18.85 12.35 -17.47
N ASP A 160 19.59 11.89 -18.48
CA ASP A 160 19.72 10.46 -18.79
C ASP A 160 20.50 9.71 -17.71
N GLU A 161 21.52 10.35 -17.14
CA GLU A 161 22.28 9.84 -16.00
C GLU A 161 21.39 9.72 -14.76
N ARG A 162 20.62 10.78 -14.46
CA ARG A 162 19.64 10.78 -13.38
C ARG A 162 18.61 9.67 -13.53
N LEU A 163 18.02 9.53 -14.70
CA LEU A 163 17.00 8.51 -14.97
C LEU A 163 17.59 7.09 -14.90
N LYS A 164 18.85 6.92 -15.30
CA LYS A 164 19.55 5.64 -15.14
C LYS A 164 19.72 5.27 -13.67
N LEU A 165 20.15 6.20 -12.81
CA LEU A 165 20.26 5.96 -11.38
C LEU A 165 18.91 5.60 -10.76
N TRP A 166 17.84 6.34 -11.10
CA TRP A 166 16.49 6.00 -10.64
C TRP A 166 16.01 4.63 -11.12
N SER A 167 16.34 4.25 -12.35
CA SER A 167 16.07 2.90 -12.86
C SER A 167 16.82 1.84 -12.05
N ASP A 168 18.05 2.11 -11.64
CA ASP A 168 18.85 1.18 -10.84
C ASP A 168 18.31 1.06 -9.41
N VAL A 169 17.90 2.18 -8.79
CA VAL A 169 17.18 2.17 -7.51
C VAL A 169 15.92 1.32 -7.61
N TYR A 170 15.10 1.53 -8.64
CA TYR A 170 13.89 0.74 -8.87
C TYR A 170 14.18 -0.75 -9.01
N MET A 171 15.17 -1.12 -9.83
CA MET A 171 15.54 -2.53 -10.00
C MET A 171 16.05 -3.16 -8.69
N GLY A 172 16.82 -2.40 -7.90
CA GLY A 172 17.25 -2.83 -6.56
C GLY A 172 16.07 -3.07 -5.61
N VAL A 173 15.07 -2.18 -5.60
CA VAL A 173 13.83 -2.39 -4.84
C VAL A 173 13.12 -3.66 -5.31
N MET A 174 12.96 -3.86 -6.62
CA MET A 174 12.28 -5.02 -7.18
C MET A 174 12.96 -6.35 -6.84
N GLU A 175 14.30 -6.36 -6.76
CA GLU A 175 15.06 -7.53 -6.31
C GLU A 175 14.79 -7.88 -4.84
N LYS A 176 14.67 -6.86 -3.97
CA LYS A 176 14.35 -7.03 -2.55
C LYS A 176 12.89 -7.36 -2.30
N ALA A 177 12.01 -7.06 -3.27
CA ALA A 177 10.57 -7.30 -3.24
C ALA A 177 9.86 -6.86 -1.94
N PRO A 178 10.08 -5.62 -1.43
CA PRO A 178 9.34 -5.11 -0.26
C PRO A 178 7.85 -4.90 -0.56
N TRP A 179 7.49 -4.87 -1.85
CA TRP A 179 6.12 -4.82 -2.35
C TRP A 179 6.01 -5.52 -3.70
N VAL A 180 4.79 -5.79 -4.15
CA VAL A 180 4.50 -6.45 -5.42
C VAL A 180 3.59 -5.53 -6.25
N PRO A 181 4.14 -4.81 -7.25
CA PRO A 181 3.33 -4.02 -8.18
C PRO A 181 2.34 -4.93 -8.93
N VAL A 182 1.06 -4.58 -8.92
CA VAL A 182 0.00 -5.39 -9.55
C VAL A 182 -0.44 -4.81 -10.88
N PHE A 183 -0.70 -3.50 -10.93
CA PHE A 183 -1.10 -2.78 -12.14
C PHE A 183 -0.72 -1.30 -12.01
N ASN A 184 -0.63 -0.61 -13.15
CA ASN A 184 -0.71 0.84 -13.22
C ASN A 184 -2.11 1.18 -13.73
N GLU A 185 -2.80 2.08 -13.04
CA GLU A 185 -4.17 2.45 -13.39
C GLU A 185 -4.21 3.36 -14.63
N GLU A 186 -5.16 3.12 -15.51
CA GLU A 186 -5.56 4.09 -16.53
C GLU A 186 -6.72 4.92 -16.00
N ARG A 187 -6.64 6.24 -16.16
CA ARG A 187 -7.68 7.15 -15.70
C ARG A 187 -8.47 7.72 -16.86
N TYR A 188 -9.79 7.71 -16.68
CA TYR A 188 -10.75 8.22 -17.64
C TYR A 188 -11.63 9.25 -16.95
N THR A 189 -11.70 10.46 -17.51
CA THR A 189 -12.58 11.52 -17.03
C THR A 189 -13.73 11.70 -18.00
N MET A 190 -14.95 11.51 -17.51
CA MET A 190 -16.18 11.81 -18.26
C MET A 190 -16.63 13.23 -17.94
N LYS A 191 -16.76 14.08 -18.97
CA LYS A 191 -17.28 15.44 -18.83
C LYS A 191 -18.49 15.66 -19.72
N SER A 192 -19.36 16.59 -19.31
CA SER A 192 -20.45 17.06 -20.18
C SER A 192 -19.87 17.81 -21.37
N GLU A 193 -20.53 17.76 -22.54
CA GLU A 193 -20.19 18.60 -23.70
C GLU A 193 -20.22 20.10 -23.41
N ARG A 194 -20.95 20.48 -22.34
CA ARG A 194 -21.03 21.85 -21.82
C ARG A 194 -19.76 22.27 -21.08
N MET A 195 -18.93 21.35 -20.62
CA MET A 195 -17.67 21.68 -19.96
C MET A 195 -16.60 22.03 -20.99
N ALA A 196 -16.03 23.23 -20.84
CA ALA A 196 -14.98 23.79 -21.66
C ALA A 196 -13.67 23.96 -20.86
N GLY A 197 -12.59 24.30 -21.55
CA GLY A 197 -11.22 24.10 -21.08
C GLY A 197 -10.50 23.10 -21.97
N ASP A 198 -9.17 23.14 -21.96
CA ASP A 198 -8.34 22.17 -22.67
C ASP A 198 -8.63 20.74 -22.15
N ASP A 199 -8.69 19.76 -23.04
CA ASP A 199 -8.91 18.37 -22.68
C ASP A 199 -7.80 17.83 -21.75
N ALA A 200 -6.57 18.35 -21.89
CA ALA A 200 -5.44 18.01 -21.04
C ALA A 200 -5.70 18.31 -19.55
N LEU A 201 -6.51 19.33 -19.22
CA LEU A 201 -6.86 19.67 -17.83
C LEU A 201 -7.66 18.57 -17.14
N TYR A 202 -8.45 17.82 -17.90
CA TYR A 202 -9.35 16.79 -17.38
C TYR A 202 -8.64 15.45 -17.17
N VAL A 203 -7.45 15.29 -17.73
CA VAL A 203 -6.65 14.06 -17.68
C VAL A 203 -5.27 14.29 -17.08
N ASP A 204 -5.02 15.46 -16.52
CA ASP A 204 -3.74 15.79 -15.86
C ASP A 204 -3.49 14.79 -14.71
N PRO A 205 -2.39 14.02 -14.77
CA PRO A 205 -2.10 13.01 -13.75
C PRO A 205 -1.66 13.61 -12.41
N VAL A 206 -1.26 14.89 -12.38
CA VAL A 206 -0.69 15.58 -11.20
C VAL A 206 -1.74 16.48 -10.53
N SER A 207 -2.54 17.21 -11.31
CA SER A 207 -3.55 18.13 -10.76
C SER A 207 -4.86 17.40 -10.44
N ILE A 208 -5.02 16.95 -9.19
CA ILE A 208 -6.20 16.21 -8.73
C ILE A 208 -6.87 16.92 -7.53
N PRO A 209 -8.18 17.21 -7.58
CA PRO A 209 -9.06 17.13 -8.75
C PRO A 209 -8.66 18.13 -9.83
N VAL A 210 -9.32 18.07 -11.00
CA VAL A 210 -9.13 18.99 -12.14
C VAL A 210 -8.99 20.43 -11.64
N ASN A 211 -8.02 21.17 -12.20
CA ASN A 211 -7.84 22.57 -11.86
C ASN A 211 -9.04 23.40 -12.35
N TYR A 212 -9.95 23.71 -11.43
CA TYR A 212 -11.22 24.37 -11.72
C TYR A 212 -11.07 25.81 -12.20
N ASP A 213 -9.93 26.46 -11.97
CA ASP A 213 -9.69 27.83 -12.42
C ASP A 213 -9.59 27.92 -13.95
N TYR A 214 -9.27 26.81 -14.61
CA TYR A 214 -9.15 26.71 -16.06
C TYR A 214 -10.32 25.99 -16.74
N VAL A 215 -11.37 25.68 -15.98
CA VAL A 215 -12.56 25.00 -16.48
C VAL A 215 -13.77 25.93 -16.39
N TRP A 216 -14.61 25.92 -17.42
CA TRP A 216 -15.83 26.71 -17.44
C TRP A 216 -16.97 25.98 -18.14
N VAL A 217 -18.18 26.53 -18.03
CA VAL A 217 -19.38 25.96 -18.66
C VAL A 217 -19.76 26.83 -19.85
N LYS A 218 -19.93 26.21 -21.03
CA LYS A 218 -20.53 26.83 -22.21
C LYS A 218 -21.98 27.20 -21.87
N GLN A 219 -22.35 28.46 -22.12
CA GLN A 219 -23.73 28.90 -22.02
C GLN A 219 -24.59 28.25 -23.08
#